data_AF-F3FDG6-F1
#
_entry.id   AF-F3FDG6-F1
#
_cell.length_a   1.000
_cell.length_b   1.000
_cell.length_c   1.000
_cell.angle_alpha   90.00
_cell.angle_beta   90.00
_cell.angle_gamma   90.00
#
_symmetry.space_group_name_H-M   'P 1'
#
loop_
_entity.id
_entity.type
_entity.pdbx_description
1 polymer ?
#
loop_
_entity_poly.entity_id
_entity_poly.type
_entity_poly.pdbx_seq_one_letter_code
_entity_poly.pdbx_strand_id
1 'polypeptide(L)'
;ETLPAPEAVLQDNRELLDPLMLCFQSLHECGMGVIADGPLLDCLRRAVTFGLFLVRLDVRQDSSRHCAAMTEITDYLGLGRYEEWDEQTRIDFLLRELNNRRPLLPSYFKPAADTAEVLATCREVAAAPAASLGSYVISMAGSASDVLAVQLLLKESGLQRPMRVVPLFETLADLDNAGPVIETLLGLPGYRSRLHGPQEVMIGYSDSAKDAGTTAAAWAQYRAQERLVEICRDQQVELLLFHGRGGTVGRGGGPAHAAILSQPPGSVAGRFRTTEQGEMIRFKFGLPDIAEQNLNLYLAAVLEATLLPPPPPQPAWRTMMDQMAGDGVSAYRAVVRENPEFVEYFRQATPEQELGRLPLGSRPAKRREGGVESLRAIPWIFAWTQTRLMLPAWLGWEAALSKALERGEGEVLAQMREQWPFFRTRIDMLEMVLAKADADIARL
;
A
#
# COMPACT_ATOMS: atom_id res chain seq x y z
N GLU A 1 -0.94 -37.42 -3.41
CA GLU A 1 -2.03 -37.49 -2.41
C GLU A 1 -1.54 -36.81 -1.15
N THR A 2 -2.23 -35.77 -0.69
CA THR A 2 -2.01 -35.19 0.63
C THR A 2 -2.66 -36.10 1.65
N LEU A 3 -1.87 -36.70 2.54
CA LEU A 3 -2.41 -37.44 3.69
C LEU A 3 -3.29 -36.49 4.50
N PRO A 4 -4.47 -36.92 4.97
CA PRO A 4 -5.29 -36.10 5.85
C PRO A 4 -4.48 -35.74 7.09
N ALA A 5 -4.57 -34.48 7.53
CA ALA A 5 -3.91 -34.05 8.75
C ALA A 5 -4.41 -34.92 9.93
N PRO A 6 -3.52 -35.30 10.88
CA PRO A 6 -3.95 -35.97 12.10
C PRO A 6 -5.06 -35.17 12.81
N GLU A 7 -5.98 -35.87 13.47
CA GLU A 7 -7.11 -35.27 14.21
C GLU A 7 -6.65 -34.23 15.25
N ALA A 8 -5.43 -34.36 15.77
CA ALA A 8 -4.84 -33.43 16.74
C ALA A 8 -4.34 -32.10 16.13
N VAL A 9 -4.38 -31.92 14.80
CA VAL A 9 -3.92 -30.69 14.15
C VAL A 9 -5.05 -29.65 14.14
N LEU A 10 -4.86 -28.58 14.90
CA LEU A 10 -5.77 -27.44 14.96
C LEU A 10 -5.95 -26.79 13.58
N GLN A 11 -7.19 -26.59 13.14
CA GLN A 11 -7.52 -25.99 11.83
C GLN A 11 -8.09 -24.57 11.97
N ASP A 12 -8.82 -24.32 13.05
CA ASP A 12 -9.44 -23.05 13.39
C ASP A 12 -8.83 -22.49 14.69
N ASN A 13 -8.63 -21.17 14.75
CA ASN A 13 -8.06 -20.53 15.93
C ASN A 13 -8.94 -20.70 17.20
N ARG A 14 -10.24 -20.96 17.02
CA ARG A 14 -11.17 -21.31 18.12
C ARG A 14 -10.79 -22.61 18.82
N GLU A 15 -10.22 -23.58 18.11
CA GLU A 15 -9.76 -24.82 18.73
C GLU A 15 -8.62 -24.58 19.72
N LEU A 16 -7.89 -23.47 19.58
CA LEU A 16 -6.91 -22.98 20.55
C LEU A 16 -7.57 -22.07 21.61
N LEU A 17 -8.42 -21.14 21.20
CA LEU A 17 -8.98 -20.11 22.07
C LEU A 17 -10.04 -20.63 23.05
N ASP A 18 -10.95 -21.47 22.59
CA ASP A 18 -12.09 -21.95 23.38
C ASP A 18 -11.66 -22.67 24.67
N PRO A 19 -10.70 -23.63 24.66
CA PRO A 19 -10.25 -24.26 25.90
C PRO A 19 -9.51 -23.28 26.83
N LEU A 20 -8.75 -22.32 26.29
CA LEU A 20 -8.07 -21.31 27.10
C LEU A 20 -9.07 -20.35 27.75
N MET A 21 -10.12 -19.96 27.02
CA MET A 21 -11.20 -19.11 27.52
C MET A 21 -12.03 -19.81 28.59
N LEU A 22 -12.27 -21.12 28.43
CA LEU A 22 -12.96 -21.93 29.44
C LEU A 22 -12.17 -21.93 30.76
N CYS A 23 -10.86 -22.17 30.71
CA CYS A 23 -9.99 -22.09 31.88
C CYS A 23 -10.01 -20.69 32.51
N PHE A 24 -9.97 -19.64 31.69
CA PHE A 24 -9.97 -18.26 32.15
C PHE A 24 -11.27 -17.91 32.90
N GLN A 25 -12.42 -18.28 32.33
CA GLN A 25 -13.73 -18.07 32.95
C GLN A 25 -13.87 -18.87 34.26
N SER A 26 -13.49 -20.16 34.24
CA SER A 26 -13.57 -21.01 35.43
C SER A 26 -12.70 -20.51 36.58
N LEU A 27 -11.49 -20.00 36.31
CA LEU A 27 -10.64 -19.41 37.33
C LEU A 27 -11.25 -18.16 37.94
N HIS A 28 -11.85 -17.28 37.13
CA HIS A 28 -12.55 -16.09 37.63
C HIS A 28 -13.77 -16.47 38.48
N GLU A 29 -14.59 -17.44 38.04
CA GLU A 29 -15.75 -17.94 38.79
C GLU A 29 -15.37 -18.56 40.13
N CYS A 30 -14.21 -19.22 40.21
CA CYS A 30 -13.67 -19.79 41.45
C CYS A 30 -12.90 -18.80 42.33
N GLY A 31 -12.94 -17.49 42.03
CA GLY A 31 -12.25 -16.45 42.81
C GLY A 31 -10.72 -16.42 42.63
N MET A 32 -10.19 -17.08 41.59
CA MET A 32 -8.77 -17.15 41.25
C MET A 32 -8.38 -16.17 40.12
N GLY A 33 -9.04 -15.02 40.03
CA GLY A 33 -8.82 -14.04 38.97
C GLY A 33 -7.36 -13.57 38.82
N VAL A 34 -6.63 -13.44 39.92
CA VAL A 34 -5.19 -13.07 39.89
C VAL A 34 -4.35 -14.08 39.09
N ILE A 35 -4.71 -15.37 39.13
CA ILE A 35 -4.04 -16.42 38.35
C ILE A 35 -4.47 -16.32 36.88
N ALA A 36 -5.76 -16.11 36.63
CA ALA A 36 -6.32 -15.98 35.28
C ALA A 36 -5.71 -14.79 34.51
N ASP A 37 -5.54 -13.65 35.18
CA ASP A 37 -5.05 -12.40 34.60
C ASP A 37 -3.51 -12.36 34.43
N GLY A 38 -2.82 -13.43 34.80
CA GLY A 38 -1.39 -13.61 34.59
C GLY A 38 -1.04 -14.28 33.24
N PRO A 39 -0.23 -15.35 33.22
CA PRO A 39 0.22 -16.00 31.98
C PRO A 39 -0.90 -16.53 31.07
N LEU A 40 -2.07 -16.85 31.62
CA LEU A 40 -3.22 -17.32 30.82
C LEU A 40 -3.80 -16.18 29.97
N LEU A 41 -4.00 -15.00 30.55
CA LEU A 41 -4.42 -13.82 29.81
C LEU A 41 -3.40 -13.43 28.73
N ASP A 42 -2.11 -13.52 29.02
CA ASP A 42 -1.05 -13.31 28.01
C ASP A 42 -1.14 -14.33 26.86
N CYS A 43 -1.39 -15.60 27.18
CA CYS A 43 -1.58 -16.66 26.19
C CYS A 43 -2.79 -16.37 25.30
N LEU A 44 -3.93 -15.97 25.89
CA LEU A 44 -5.13 -15.56 25.17
C LEU A 44 -4.86 -14.37 24.23
N ARG A 45 -4.19 -13.32 24.73
CA ARG A 45 -3.79 -12.15 23.93
C ARG A 45 -2.90 -12.54 22.75
N ARG A 46 -1.94 -13.45 22.95
CA ARG A 46 -1.08 -13.98 21.88
C ARG A 46 -1.88 -14.79 20.87
N ALA A 47 -2.78 -15.67 21.33
CA ALA A 47 -3.62 -16.49 20.47
C ALA A 47 -4.58 -15.65 19.62
N VAL A 48 -5.12 -14.54 20.14
CA VAL A 48 -5.94 -13.60 19.36
C VAL A 48 -5.08 -12.79 18.38
N THR A 49 -3.91 -12.32 18.80
CA THR A 49 -3.04 -11.45 17.98
C THR A 49 -2.36 -12.19 16.83
N PHE A 50 -1.78 -13.36 17.12
CA PHE A 50 -0.93 -14.11 16.19
C PHE A 50 -1.65 -15.32 15.58
N GLY A 51 -2.56 -15.92 16.33
CA GLY A 51 -3.26 -17.13 15.94
C GLY A 51 -2.34 -18.30 15.59
N LEU A 52 -2.89 -19.29 14.87
CA LEU A 52 -2.16 -20.51 14.48
C LEU A 52 -1.04 -20.28 13.45
N PHE A 53 -1.11 -19.18 12.69
CA PHE A 53 -0.21 -18.91 11.57
C PHE A 53 0.88 -17.87 11.87
N LEU A 54 0.89 -17.31 13.09
CA LEU A 54 1.78 -16.23 13.55
C LEU A 54 1.57 -14.90 12.83
N VAL A 55 1.71 -14.89 11.51
CA VAL A 55 1.50 -13.72 10.64
C VAL A 55 0.68 -14.12 9.43
N ARG A 56 -0.17 -13.21 8.96
CA ARG A 56 -0.91 -13.40 7.72
C ARG A 56 -0.08 -12.94 6.54
N LEU A 57 -0.07 -13.72 5.47
CA LEU A 57 0.65 -13.40 4.25
C LEU A 57 -0.25 -12.63 3.27
N ASP A 58 0.21 -11.46 2.83
CA ASP A 58 -0.35 -10.80 1.66
C ASP A 58 0.25 -11.37 0.38
N VAL A 59 -0.60 -11.59 -0.62
CA VAL A 59 -0.16 -11.90 -1.98
C VAL A 59 -0.16 -10.60 -2.77
N ARG A 60 0.88 -10.36 -3.58
CA ARG A 60 0.99 -9.15 -4.40
C ARG A 60 1.44 -9.49 -5.82
N GLN A 61 0.72 -9.02 -6.82
CA GLN A 61 1.07 -9.14 -8.23
C GLN A 61 0.77 -7.85 -8.99
N ASP A 62 1.40 -7.65 -10.14
CA ASP A 62 1.18 -6.51 -11.02
C ASP A 62 -0.05 -6.71 -11.93
N SER A 63 -0.89 -5.68 -12.07
CA SER A 63 -2.12 -5.68 -12.88
C SER A 63 -1.89 -6.16 -14.32
N SER A 64 -0.74 -5.81 -14.91
CA SER A 64 -0.40 -6.21 -16.29
C SER A 64 -0.31 -7.72 -16.46
N ARG A 65 0.07 -8.47 -15.41
CA ARG A 65 0.11 -9.94 -15.46
C ARG A 65 -1.28 -10.55 -15.41
N HIS A 66 -2.21 -9.94 -14.70
CA HIS A 66 -3.61 -10.35 -14.72
C HIS A 66 -4.24 -10.04 -16.08
N CYS A 67 -3.98 -8.86 -16.64
CA CYS A 67 -4.45 -8.48 -17.98
C CYS A 67 -3.91 -9.43 -19.07
N ALA A 68 -2.62 -9.78 -19.03
CA ALA A 68 -2.01 -10.74 -19.96
C ALA A 68 -2.62 -12.14 -19.82
N ALA A 69 -2.81 -12.63 -18.58
CA ALA A 69 -3.48 -13.90 -18.33
C ALA A 69 -4.92 -13.90 -18.86
N MET A 70 -5.69 -12.84 -18.59
CA MET A 70 -7.05 -12.70 -19.11
C MET A 70 -7.08 -12.64 -20.64
N THR A 71 -6.11 -11.98 -21.27
CA THR A 71 -5.99 -11.91 -22.73
C THR A 71 -5.75 -13.28 -23.34
N GLU A 72 -4.84 -14.08 -22.77
CA GLU A 72 -4.59 -15.45 -23.23
C GLU A 72 -5.84 -16.33 -23.05
N ILE A 73 -6.55 -16.17 -21.93
CA ILE A 73 -7.78 -16.91 -21.64
C ILE A 73 -8.88 -16.55 -22.65
N THR A 74 -9.14 -15.26 -22.91
CA THR A 74 -10.21 -14.85 -23.81
C THR A 74 -9.89 -15.18 -25.27
N ASP A 75 -8.61 -15.13 -25.67
CA ASP A 75 -8.15 -15.53 -27.00
C ASP A 75 -8.33 -17.04 -27.22
N TYR A 76 -7.93 -17.87 -26.23
CA TYR A 76 -8.16 -19.31 -26.26
C TYR A 76 -9.65 -19.67 -26.39
N LEU A 77 -10.54 -18.91 -25.75
CA LEU A 77 -11.98 -19.11 -25.82
C LEU A 77 -12.62 -18.58 -27.12
N GLY A 78 -11.85 -17.95 -28.01
CA GLY A 78 -12.35 -17.34 -29.24
C GLY A 78 -13.20 -16.09 -29.01
N LEU A 79 -13.01 -15.41 -27.88
CA LEU A 79 -13.74 -14.19 -27.51
C LEU A 79 -12.99 -12.91 -27.93
N GLY A 80 -11.75 -13.04 -28.40
CA GLY A 80 -10.87 -11.93 -28.75
C GLY A 80 -9.89 -11.59 -27.62
N ARG A 81 -9.14 -10.49 -27.78
CA ARG A 81 -8.08 -10.10 -26.85
C ARG A 81 -8.59 -9.12 -25.80
N TYR A 82 -8.63 -9.57 -24.54
CA TYR A 82 -9.08 -8.78 -23.40
C TYR A 82 -8.39 -7.41 -23.28
N GLU A 83 -7.07 -7.34 -23.54
CA GLU A 83 -6.30 -6.10 -23.48
C GLU A 83 -6.74 -5.04 -24.51
N GLU A 84 -7.39 -5.45 -25.60
CA GLU A 84 -7.88 -4.53 -26.66
C GLU A 84 -9.29 -4.00 -26.35
N TRP A 85 -9.98 -4.59 -25.38
CA TRP A 85 -11.31 -4.16 -24.97
C TRP A 85 -11.26 -2.86 -24.17
N ASP A 86 -12.26 -2.02 -24.36
CA ASP A 86 -12.51 -0.87 -23.49
C ASP A 86 -12.93 -1.32 -22.07
N GLU A 87 -12.83 -0.41 -21.11
CA GLU A 87 -13.08 -0.72 -19.70
C GLU A 87 -14.50 -1.23 -19.43
N GLN A 88 -15.52 -0.70 -20.11
CA GLN A 88 -16.89 -1.14 -19.90
C GLN A 88 -17.09 -2.58 -20.40
N THR A 89 -16.56 -2.89 -21.58
CA THR A 89 -16.57 -4.24 -22.15
C THR A 89 -15.88 -5.24 -21.21
N ARG A 90 -14.76 -4.85 -20.59
CA ARG A 90 -14.07 -5.68 -19.58
C ARG A 90 -14.93 -5.89 -18.35
N ILE A 91 -15.50 -4.83 -17.76
CA ILE A 91 -16.37 -4.92 -16.58
C ILE A 91 -17.56 -5.85 -16.85
N ASP A 92 -18.23 -5.68 -17.99
CA ASP A 92 -19.41 -6.47 -18.35
C ASP A 92 -19.08 -7.96 -18.49
N PHE A 93 -17.98 -8.27 -19.18
CA PHE A 93 -17.48 -9.64 -19.28
C PHE A 93 -17.17 -10.23 -17.91
N LEU A 94 -16.39 -9.52 -17.08
CA LEU A 94 -15.97 -10.01 -15.77
C LEU A 94 -17.16 -10.24 -14.84
N LEU A 95 -18.12 -9.32 -14.80
CA LEU A 95 -19.33 -9.47 -13.97
C LEU A 95 -20.19 -10.64 -14.43
N ARG A 96 -20.33 -10.83 -15.75
CA ARG A 96 -21.04 -11.98 -16.32
C ARG A 96 -20.38 -13.28 -15.89
N GLU A 97 -19.07 -13.42 -16.07
CA GLU A 97 -18.36 -14.66 -15.72
C GLU A 97 -18.24 -14.86 -14.20
N LEU A 98 -18.11 -13.80 -13.40
CA LEU A 98 -18.15 -13.89 -11.94
C LEU A 98 -19.48 -14.45 -11.43
N ASN A 99 -20.60 -14.11 -12.07
CA ASN A 99 -21.93 -14.61 -11.71
C ASN A 99 -22.26 -15.98 -12.34
N ASN A 100 -21.51 -16.40 -13.37
CA ASN A 100 -21.73 -17.65 -14.07
C ASN A 100 -21.31 -18.86 -13.20
N ARG A 101 -22.14 -19.90 -13.10
CA ARG A 101 -21.79 -21.11 -12.32
C ARG A 101 -20.96 -22.11 -13.13
N ARG A 102 -20.94 -21.98 -14.45
CA ARG A 102 -20.12 -22.81 -15.33
C ARG A 102 -18.65 -22.40 -15.16
N PRO A 103 -17.70 -23.35 -15.08
CA PRO A 103 -16.27 -23.05 -15.16
C PRO A 103 -15.91 -22.37 -16.49
N LEU A 104 -15.07 -21.34 -16.41
CA LEU A 104 -14.57 -20.60 -17.57
C LEU A 104 -13.52 -21.42 -18.34
N LEU A 105 -12.57 -22.00 -17.60
CA LEU A 105 -11.46 -22.74 -18.18
C LEU A 105 -11.67 -24.27 -18.14
N PRO A 106 -11.43 -24.98 -19.26
CA PRO A 106 -11.39 -26.44 -19.23
C PRO A 106 -10.14 -26.94 -18.48
N SER A 107 -10.25 -28.11 -17.84
CA SER A 107 -9.16 -28.70 -17.04
C SER A 107 -7.88 -29.01 -17.82
N TYR A 108 -7.98 -29.14 -19.15
CA TYR A 108 -6.85 -29.42 -20.06
C TYR A 108 -6.25 -28.16 -20.70
N PHE A 109 -6.68 -26.96 -20.31
CA PHE A 109 -6.06 -25.72 -20.76
C PHE A 109 -4.58 -25.68 -20.36
N LYS A 110 -3.69 -25.41 -21.33
CA LYS A 110 -2.24 -25.37 -21.14
C LYS A 110 -1.74 -23.93 -21.35
N PRO A 111 -1.68 -23.12 -20.28
CA PRO A 111 -1.25 -21.73 -20.39
C PRO A 111 0.26 -21.62 -20.67
N ALA A 112 0.67 -20.48 -21.24
CA ALA A 112 2.05 -20.06 -21.28
C ALA A 112 2.62 -19.88 -19.85
N ALA A 113 3.95 -19.86 -19.71
CA ALA A 113 4.62 -19.88 -18.41
C ALA A 113 4.16 -18.76 -17.45
N ASP A 114 4.00 -17.53 -17.96
CA ASP A 114 3.60 -16.39 -17.13
C ASP A 114 2.15 -16.50 -16.64
N THR A 115 1.23 -16.94 -17.50
CA THR A 115 -0.18 -17.21 -17.16
C THR A 115 -0.30 -18.42 -16.24
N ALA A 116 0.52 -19.45 -16.46
CA ALA A 116 0.59 -20.64 -15.62
C ALA A 116 0.97 -20.28 -14.17
N GLU A 117 1.92 -19.37 -13.98
CA GLU A 117 2.32 -18.89 -12.65
C GLU A 117 1.20 -18.10 -11.96
N VAL A 118 0.51 -17.19 -12.67
CA VAL A 118 -0.62 -16.43 -12.11
C VAL A 118 -1.73 -17.38 -11.63
N LEU A 119 -2.09 -18.38 -12.45
CA LEU A 119 -3.11 -19.37 -12.10
C LEU A 119 -2.64 -20.31 -10.98
N ALA A 120 -1.36 -20.69 -10.96
CA ALA A 120 -0.79 -21.50 -9.89
C ALA A 120 -0.84 -20.75 -8.55
N THR A 121 -0.43 -19.48 -8.53
CA THR A 121 -0.51 -18.63 -7.33
C THR A 121 -1.97 -18.48 -6.85
N CYS A 122 -2.94 -18.33 -7.75
CA CYS A 122 -4.35 -18.28 -7.37
C CYS A 122 -4.87 -19.61 -6.79
N ARG A 123 -4.37 -20.76 -7.29
CA ARG A 123 -4.68 -22.09 -6.72
C ARG A 123 -4.09 -22.25 -5.32
N GLU A 124 -2.86 -21.80 -5.09
CA GLU A 124 -2.27 -21.79 -3.74
C GLU A 124 -3.07 -20.91 -2.77
N VAL A 125 -3.54 -19.74 -3.23
CA VAL A 125 -4.44 -18.88 -2.45
C VAL A 125 -5.76 -19.58 -2.12
N ALA A 126 -6.34 -20.30 -3.08
CA ALA A 126 -7.58 -21.06 -2.86
C ALA A 126 -7.40 -22.20 -1.84
N ALA A 127 -6.28 -22.94 -1.95
CA ALA A 127 -5.97 -24.09 -1.10
C ALA A 127 -5.53 -23.71 0.33
N ALA A 128 -4.88 -22.56 0.50
CA ALA A 128 -4.40 -22.11 1.81
C ALA A 128 -5.57 -21.91 2.81
N PRO A 129 -5.36 -22.10 4.13
CA PRO A 129 -6.35 -21.73 5.13
C PRO A 129 -6.64 -20.22 5.13
N ALA A 130 -7.90 -19.82 5.30
CA ALA A 130 -8.28 -18.40 5.27
C ALA A 130 -7.50 -17.55 6.30
N ALA A 131 -7.21 -18.14 7.46
CA ALA A 131 -6.51 -17.47 8.56
C ALA A 131 -5.01 -17.24 8.29
N SER A 132 -4.41 -17.87 7.28
CA SER A 132 -3.00 -17.67 6.92
C SER A 132 -2.79 -16.52 5.94
N LEU A 133 -3.85 -15.99 5.33
CA LEU A 133 -3.77 -14.96 4.29
C LEU A 133 -4.37 -13.63 4.76
N GLY A 134 -3.76 -12.54 4.31
CA GLY A 134 -4.23 -11.18 4.55
C GLY A 134 -5.13 -10.69 3.41
N SER A 135 -4.51 -10.17 2.37
CA SER A 135 -5.14 -9.58 1.19
C SER A 135 -4.37 -9.91 -0.09
N TYR A 136 -5.03 -9.77 -1.23
CA TYR A 136 -4.42 -9.84 -2.56
C TYR A 136 -4.24 -8.42 -3.08
N VAL A 137 -3.01 -7.92 -3.08
CA VAL A 137 -2.66 -6.56 -3.52
C VAL A 137 -2.35 -6.54 -5.02
N ILE A 138 -2.96 -5.60 -5.75
CA ILE A 138 -2.76 -5.40 -7.19
C ILE A 138 -1.89 -4.16 -7.39
N SER A 139 -0.61 -4.37 -7.71
CA SER A 139 0.32 -3.28 -8.04
C SER A 139 -0.04 -2.66 -9.38
N MET A 140 0.22 -1.37 -9.55
CA MET A 140 -0.11 -0.63 -10.78
C MET A 140 -1.59 -0.77 -11.16
N ALA A 141 -2.48 -0.78 -10.16
CA ALA A 141 -3.91 -0.77 -10.41
C ALA A 141 -4.32 0.61 -10.97
N GLY A 142 -5.08 0.62 -12.05
CA GLY A 142 -5.53 1.83 -12.73
C GLY A 142 -7.02 1.83 -13.08
N SER A 143 -7.69 0.68 -13.03
CA SER A 143 -9.11 0.57 -13.41
C SER A 143 -9.91 -0.38 -12.50
N ALA A 144 -11.24 -0.36 -12.62
CA ALA A 144 -12.11 -1.25 -11.86
C ALA A 144 -11.98 -2.71 -12.33
N SER A 145 -11.74 -2.91 -13.63
CA SER A 145 -11.53 -4.23 -14.23
C SER A 145 -10.29 -4.93 -13.68
N ASP A 146 -9.25 -4.22 -13.21
CA ASP A 146 -8.10 -4.83 -12.54
C ASP A 146 -8.52 -5.63 -11.30
N VAL A 147 -9.39 -5.06 -10.45
CA VAL A 147 -9.91 -5.70 -9.24
C VAL A 147 -10.80 -6.89 -9.59
N LEU A 148 -11.70 -6.72 -10.55
CA LEU A 148 -12.63 -7.76 -10.99
C LEU A 148 -11.92 -8.93 -11.68
N ALA A 149 -10.84 -8.67 -12.43
CA ALA A 149 -10.04 -9.70 -13.09
C ALA A 149 -9.40 -10.64 -12.06
N VAL A 150 -8.83 -10.11 -10.98
CA VAL A 150 -8.30 -10.93 -9.89
C VAL A 150 -9.40 -11.73 -9.18
N GLN A 151 -10.57 -11.12 -8.94
CA GLN A 151 -11.70 -11.87 -8.37
C GLN A 151 -12.10 -13.06 -9.26
N LEU A 152 -12.12 -12.87 -10.58
CA LEU A 152 -12.44 -13.94 -11.52
C LEU A 152 -11.35 -15.03 -11.54
N LEU A 153 -10.07 -14.66 -11.60
CA LEU A 153 -8.95 -15.61 -11.58
C LEU A 153 -8.92 -16.44 -10.28
N LEU A 154 -9.21 -15.82 -9.14
CA LEU A 154 -9.32 -16.53 -7.85
C LEU A 154 -10.49 -17.50 -7.84
N LYS A 155 -11.67 -17.08 -8.34
CA LYS A 155 -12.85 -17.93 -8.46
C LYS A 155 -12.57 -19.15 -9.36
N GLU A 156 -12.01 -18.93 -10.54
CA GLU A 156 -11.66 -19.99 -11.49
C GLU A 156 -10.57 -20.93 -10.96
N SER A 157 -9.76 -20.47 -10.01
CA SER A 157 -8.77 -21.29 -9.31
C SER A 157 -9.36 -22.06 -8.11
N GLY A 158 -10.68 -21.97 -7.89
CA GLY A 158 -11.39 -22.75 -6.87
C GLY A 158 -11.61 -22.03 -5.54
N LEU A 159 -11.31 -20.74 -5.43
CA LEU A 159 -11.57 -19.99 -4.19
C LEU A 159 -13.08 -19.84 -3.96
N GLN A 160 -13.60 -20.52 -2.93
CA GLN A 160 -15.03 -20.50 -2.57
C GLN A 160 -15.37 -19.50 -1.43
N ARG A 161 -14.35 -18.84 -0.87
CA ARG A 161 -14.49 -17.92 0.25
C ARG A 161 -14.11 -16.50 -0.13
N PRO A 162 -14.53 -15.48 0.63
CA PRO A 162 -14.11 -14.11 0.39
C PRO A 162 -12.59 -13.94 0.51
N MET A 163 -12.01 -13.16 -0.39
CA MET A 163 -10.63 -12.67 -0.31
C MET A 163 -10.64 -11.18 -0.62
N ARG A 164 -10.03 -10.37 0.24
CA ARG A 164 -9.90 -8.92 -0.01
C ARG A 164 -8.92 -8.71 -1.15
N VAL A 165 -9.40 -8.11 -2.23
CA VAL A 165 -8.59 -7.68 -3.38
C VAL A 165 -8.39 -6.18 -3.28
N VAL A 166 -7.14 -5.76 -3.17
CA VAL A 166 -6.73 -4.41 -2.77
C VAL A 166 -6.01 -3.73 -3.94
N PRO A 167 -6.63 -2.73 -4.60
CA PRO A 167 -5.92 -1.94 -5.59
C PRO A 167 -4.83 -1.11 -4.91
N LEU A 168 -3.64 -1.10 -5.50
CA LEU A 168 -2.52 -0.27 -5.08
C LEU A 168 -2.27 0.80 -6.14
N PHE A 169 -2.61 2.03 -5.80
CA PHE A 169 -2.41 3.21 -6.64
C PHE A 169 -1.01 3.78 -6.40
N GLU A 170 -0.13 3.69 -7.40
CA GLU A 170 1.32 3.94 -7.27
C GLU A 170 1.85 5.07 -8.15
N THR A 171 1.12 5.56 -9.14
CA THR A 171 1.50 6.73 -9.95
C THR A 171 0.64 7.96 -9.62
N LEU A 172 1.05 9.15 -10.08
CA LEU A 172 0.25 10.36 -9.91
C LEU A 172 -1.14 10.23 -10.57
N ALA A 173 -1.16 9.70 -11.80
CA ALA A 173 -2.40 9.47 -12.54
C ALA A 173 -3.31 8.46 -11.84
N ASP A 174 -2.73 7.37 -11.30
CA ASP A 174 -3.49 6.35 -10.56
C ASP A 174 -4.08 6.91 -9.27
N LEU A 175 -3.34 7.77 -8.56
CA LEU A 175 -3.84 8.44 -7.34
C LEU A 175 -5.00 9.39 -7.64
N ASP A 176 -4.90 10.18 -8.72
CA ASP A 176 -5.99 11.04 -9.17
C ASP A 176 -7.21 10.22 -9.65
N ASN A 177 -6.98 9.02 -10.21
CA ASN A 177 -8.04 8.11 -10.66
C ASN A 177 -8.57 7.16 -9.57
N ALA A 178 -7.96 7.14 -8.38
CA ALA A 178 -8.32 6.23 -7.30
C ALA A 178 -9.79 6.38 -6.86
N GLY A 179 -10.26 7.62 -6.74
CA GLY A 179 -11.65 7.93 -6.41
C GLY A 179 -12.64 7.35 -7.45
N PRO A 180 -12.56 7.76 -8.73
CA PRO A 180 -13.39 7.22 -9.81
C PRO A 180 -13.41 5.69 -9.90
N VAL A 181 -12.26 5.03 -9.71
CA VAL A 181 -12.17 3.55 -9.73
C VAL A 181 -12.97 2.92 -8.59
N ILE A 182 -12.80 3.40 -7.36
CA ILE A 182 -13.52 2.87 -6.19
C ILE A 182 -15.02 3.21 -6.26
N GLU A 183 -15.37 4.41 -6.73
CA GLU A 183 -16.77 4.80 -6.95
C GLU A 183 -17.46 3.88 -7.97
N THR A 184 -16.77 3.56 -9.06
CA THR A 184 -17.25 2.58 -10.05
C THR A 184 -17.46 1.22 -9.40
N LEU A 185 -16.45 0.67 -8.71
CA LEU A 185 -16.55 -0.64 -8.05
C LEU A 185 -17.70 -0.71 -7.05
N LEU A 186 -17.84 0.29 -6.17
CA LEU A 186 -18.91 0.31 -5.17
C LEU A 186 -20.30 0.51 -5.79
N GLY A 187 -20.38 1.16 -6.95
CA GLY A 187 -21.61 1.29 -7.74
C GLY A 187 -22.06 0.00 -8.42
N LEU A 188 -21.19 -1.01 -8.58
CA LEU A 188 -21.54 -2.29 -9.21
C LEU A 188 -22.23 -3.22 -8.19
N PRO A 189 -23.51 -3.61 -8.41
CA PRO A 189 -24.23 -4.48 -7.46
C PRO A 189 -23.55 -5.83 -7.22
N GLY A 190 -22.92 -6.38 -8.27
CA GLY A 190 -22.15 -7.63 -8.20
C GLY A 190 -20.92 -7.51 -7.30
N TYR A 191 -20.20 -6.40 -7.35
CA TYR A 191 -19.06 -6.16 -6.47
C TYR A 191 -19.53 -5.91 -5.03
N ARG A 192 -20.53 -5.04 -4.85
CA ARG A 192 -21.05 -4.65 -3.54
C ARG A 192 -21.56 -5.84 -2.73
N SER A 193 -22.25 -6.79 -3.37
CA SER A 193 -22.76 -8.01 -2.72
C SER A 193 -21.66 -9.01 -2.30
N ARG A 194 -20.48 -8.93 -2.92
CA ARG A 194 -19.30 -9.76 -2.62
C ARG A 194 -18.28 -9.05 -1.73
N LEU A 195 -18.50 -7.79 -1.36
CA LEU A 195 -17.60 -7.06 -0.48
C LEU A 195 -17.80 -7.55 0.96
N HIS A 196 -16.77 -8.22 1.50
CA HIS A 196 -16.77 -8.72 2.88
C HIS A 196 -15.77 -7.92 3.72
N GLY A 197 -16.29 -7.19 4.71
CA GLY A 197 -15.50 -6.28 5.54
C GLY A 197 -15.28 -4.91 4.84
N PRO A 198 -14.23 -4.16 5.22
CA PRO A 198 -13.98 -2.85 4.64
C PRO A 198 -13.54 -2.94 3.18
N GLN A 199 -13.83 -1.88 2.41
CA GLN A 199 -13.10 -1.61 1.18
C GLN A 199 -11.68 -1.23 1.56
N GLU A 200 -10.73 -2.08 1.17
CA GLU A 200 -9.33 -1.82 1.44
C GLU A 200 -8.65 -1.26 0.19
N VAL A 201 -7.87 -0.19 0.36
CA VAL A 201 -7.12 0.49 -0.72
C VAL A 201 -5.70 0.73 -0.26
N MET A 202 -4.72 0.36 -1.08
CA MET A 202 -3.31 0.61 -0.76
C MET A 202 -2.80 1.87 -1.46
N ILE A 203 -2.09 2.72 -0.72
CA ILE A 203 -1.53 3.97 -1.21
C ILE A 203 -0.01 3.81 -1.38
N GLY A 204 0.47 3.96 -2.62
CA GLY A 204 1.88 3.93 -2.96
C GLY A 204 2.56 5.28 -2.69
N TYR A 205 3.56 5.31 -1.81
CA TYR A 205 4.28 6.55 -1.49
C TYR A 205 5.56 6.73 -2.31
N SER A 206 6.44 5.74 -2.26
CA SER A 206 7.76 5.83 -2.90
C SER A 206 7.67 5.79 -4.42
N ASP A 207 6.77 4.99 -4.98
CA ASP A 207 6.59 4.88 -6.43
C ASP A 207 5.97 6.16 -7.02
N SER A 208 5.01 6.79 -6.33
CA SER A 208 4.40 8.04 -6.80
C SER A 208 5.38 9.22 -6.68
N ALA A 209 6.20 9.24 -5.63
CA ALA A 209 7.30 10.21 -5.50
C ALA A 209 8.38 10.02 -6.57
N LYS A 210 8.65 8.78 -7.01
CA LYS A 210 9.55 8.51 -8.14
C LYS A 210 8.96 8.98 -9.47
N ASP A 211 7.65 8.91 -9.64
CA ASP A 211 6.95 9.35 -10.85
C ASP A 211 6.93 10.89 -10.99
N ALA A 212 6.66 11.59 -9.88
CA ALA A 212 6.26 13.00 -9.87
C ALA A 212 7.00 13.91 -8.87
N GLY A 213 7.97 13.38 -8.12
CA GLY A 213 8.59 14.12 -7.01
C GLY A 213 7.73 14.12 -5.74
N THR A 214 8.34 14.39 -4.59
CA THR A 214 7.69 14.21 -3.28
C THR A 214 6.59 15.23 -3.00
N THR A 215 6.70 16.47 -3.50
CA THR A 215 5.68 17.52 -3.31
C THR A 215 4.34 17.15 -3.94
N ALA A 216 4.35 16.83 -5.24
CA ALA A 216 3.14 16.48 -5.99
C ALA A 216 2.56 15.14 -5.51
N ALA A 217 3.41 14.14 -5.29
CA ALA A 217 2.99 12.85 -4.77
C ALA A 217 2.30 12.97 -3.40
N ALA A 218 2.88 13.74 -2.48
CA ALA A 218 2.30 13.96 -1.16
C ALA A 218 0.92 14.60 -1.22
N TRP A 219 0.73 15.57 -2.11
CA TRP A 219 -0.54 16.26 -2.29
C TRP A 219 -1.60 15.37 -2.94
N ALA A 220 -1.23 14.64 -4.00
CA ALA A 220 -2.11 13.69 -4.65
C ALA A 220 -2.58 12.58 -3.68
N GLN A 221 -1.69 12.07 -2.83
CA GLN A 221 -2.06 11.12 -1.77
C GLN A 221 -3.07 11.68 -0.78
N TYR A 222 -2.94 12.97 -0.41
CA TYR A 222 -3.87 13.61 0.50
C TYR A 222 -5.27 13.73 -0.13
N ARG A 223 -5.33 14.28 -1.35
CA ARG A 223 -6.59 14.42 -2.10
C ARG A 223 -7.26 13.08 -2.39
N ALA A 224 -6.49 12.07 -2.79
CA ALA A 224 -7.00 10.73 -3.06
C ALA A 224 -7.64 10.12 -1.80
N GLN A 225 -6.96 10.21 -0.66
CA GLN A 225 -7.49 9.71 0.61
C GLN A 225 -8.76 10.46 1.05
N GLU A 226 -8.81 11.80 0.93
CA GLU A 226 -10.04 12.56 1.17
C GLU A 226 -11.20 12.07 0.31
N ARG A 227 -10.96 11.94 -1.00
CA ARG A 227 -11.99 11.50 -1.95
C ARG A 227 -12.47 10.07 -1.66
N LEU A 228 -11.55 9.16 -1.29
CA LEU A 228 -11.89 7.79 -0.91
C LEU A 228 -12.74 7.73 0.36
N VAL A 229 -12.41 8.55 1.37
CA VAL A 229 -13.19 8.68 2.61
C VAL A 229 -14.61 9.14 2.28
N GLU A 230 -14.76 10.17 1.45
CA GLU A 230 -16.07 10.69 1.02
C GLU A 230 -16.89 9.62 0.30
N ILE A 231 -16.32 8.97 -0.73
CA ILE A 231 -17.01 7.94 -1.51
C ILE A 231 -17.47 6.79 -0.60
N CYS A 232 -16.59 6.29 0.26
CA CYS A 232 -16.92 5.15 1.12
C CYS A 232 -17.98 5.53 2.16
N ARG A 233 -17.91 6.75 2.74
CA ARG A 233 -18.95 7.27 3.63
C ARG A 233 -20.30 7.35 2.92
N ASP A 234 -20.34 7.91 1.73
CA ASP A 234 -21.58 8.13 0.97
C ASP A 234 -22.19 6.77 0.52
N GLN A 235 -21.35 5.77 0.27
CA GLN A 235 -21.75 4.39 -0.07
C GLN A 235 -21.98 3.48 1.16
N GLN A 236 -21.85 4.03 2.38
CA GLN A 236 -21.97 3.30 3.65
C GLN A 236 -21.06 2.05 3.69
N VAL A 237 -19.80 2.24 3.29
CA VAL A 237 -18.74 1.25 3.29
C VAL A 237 -17.64 1.70 4.25
N GLU A 238 -17.17 0.80 5.08
CA GLU A 238 -15.97 1.04 5.88
C GLU A 238 -14.74 1.08 4.96
N LEU A 239 -13.93 2.13 5.05
CA LEU A 239 -12.66 2.23 4.32
C LEU A 239 -11.50 1.78 5.22
N LEU A 240 -10.60 0.98 4.67
CA LEU A 240 -9.30 0.69 5.27
C LEU A 240 -8.18 1.13 4.33
N LEU A 241 -7.41 2.13 4.74
CA LEU A 241 -6.24 2.56 3.99
C LEU A 241 -5.01 1.74 4.40
N PHE A 242 -4.37 1.13 3.41
CA PHE A 242 -3.12 0.42 3.58
C PHE A 242 -1.96 1.30 3.10
N HIS A 243 -1.18 1.83 4.05
CA HIS A 243 -0.08 2.72 3.76
C HIS A 243 1.17 1.94 3.30
N GLY A 244 1.62 2.17 2.07
CA GLY A 244 2.83 1.56 1.50
C GLY A 244 4.15 2.14 2.02
N ARG A 245 5.27 1.63 1.50
CA ARG A 245 6.62 2.02 1.92
C ARG A 245 6.97 3.47 1.56
N GLY A 246 7.69 4.10 2.48
CA GLY A 246 8.37 5.38 2.26
C GLY A 246 7.54 6.64 2.50
N GLY A 247 6.31 6.52 2.98
CA GLY A 247 5.58 7.63 3.59
C GLY A 247 6.25 8.08 4.90
N THR A 248 5.86 9.26 5.39
CA THR A 248 6.29 9.83 6.68
C THR A 248 6.10 8.84 7.84
N VAL A 249 5.06 8.00 7.78
CA VAL A 249 4.75 6.95 8.77
C VAL A 249 5.79 5.82 8.80
N GLY A 250 6.27 5.36 7.64
CA GLY A 250 7.04 4.11 7.51
C GLY A 250 8.55 4.24 7.76
N ARG A 251 9.11 5.45 7.66
CA ARG A 251 10.57 5.66 7.65
C ARG A 251 11.21 5.89 9.02
N GLY A 252 10.42 5.96 10.10
CA GLY A 252 10.89 6.23 11.47
C GLY A 252 11.82 7.46 11.61
N GLY A 253 11.86 8.33 10.60
CA GLY A 253 12.69 9.54 10.55
C GLY A 253 11.95 10.80 11.01
N GLY A 254 10.62 10.78 11.00
CA GLY A 254 9.76 11.73 11.71
C GLY A 254 8.89 10.98 12.72
N PRO A 255 8.24 11.67 13.68
CA PRO A 255 7.38 11.01 14.65
C PRO A 255 6.22 10.31 13.91
N ALA A 256 6.20 8.97 13.91
CA ALA A 256 5.12 8.19 13.27
C ALA A 256 3.74 8.62 13.76
N HIS A 257 3.67 9.07 15.01
CA HIS A 257 2.52 9.73 15.63
C HIS A 257 2.02 10.94 14.83
N ALA A 258 2.89 11.94 14.58
CA ALA A 258 2.54 13.12 13.81
C ALA A 258 2.13 12.77 12.37
N ALA A 259 2.79 11.78 11.76
CA ALA A 259 2.45 11.31 10.43
C ALA A 259 1.03 10.73 10.35
N ILE A 260 0.58 10.00 11.36
CA ILE A 260 -0.80 9.48 11.45
C ILE A 260 -1.78 10.62 11.69
N LEU A 261 -1.50 11.54 12.62
CA LEU A 261 -2.34 12.71 12.89
C LEU A 261 -2.47 13.66 11.69
N SER A 262 -1.51 13.62 10.77
CA SER A 262 -1.50 14.46 9.57
C SER A 262 -2.32 13.90 8.40
N GLN A 263 -2.85 12.68 8.52
CA GLN A 263 -3.71 12.10 7.48
C GLN A 263 -5.05 12.85 7.39
N PRO A 264 -5.75 12.79 6.26
CA PRO A 264 -7.05 13.44 6.13
C PRO A 264 -8.08 13.01 7.19
N PRO A 265 -9.01 13.88 7.59
CA PRO A 265 -10.10 13.52 8.50
C PRO A 265 -10.87 12.27 8.03
N GLY A 266 -11.11 11.32 8.93
CA GLY A 266 -11.83 10.07 8.63
C GLY A 266 -11.00 8.96 7.99
N SER A 267 -9.75 9.21 7.62
CA SER A 267 -8.87 8.21 6.98
C SER A 267 -8.35 7.11 7.92
N VAL A 268 -8.29 7.38 9.24
CA VAL A 268 -7.71 6.48 10.26
C VAL A 268 -8.78 5.76 11.11
N ALA A 269 -10.07 6.09 10.92
CA ALA A 269 -11.29 5.61 11.62
C ALA A 269 -11.19 4.32 12.49
N GLY A 270 -10.45 4.36 13.59
CA GLY A 270 -10.19 3.22 14.48
C GLY A 270 -9.32 2.09 13.90
N ARG A 271 -8.83 2.22 12.66
CA ARG A 271 -8.01 1.20 12.00
C ARG A 271 -6.83 1.80 11.28
N PHE A 272 -5.69 1.13 11.42
CA PHE A 272 -4.47 1.54 10.77
C PHE A 272 -3.71 0.34 10.23
N ARG A 273 -3.36 0.39 8.96
CA ARG A 273 -2.55 -0.64 8.30
C ARG A 273 -1.39 0.03 7.59
N THR A 274 -0.17 -0.33 7.95
CA THR A 274 1.04 0.25 7.36
C THR A 274 2.07 -0.82 7.04
N THR A 275 2.89 -0.56 6.02
CA THR A 275 4.03 -1.40 5.69
C THR A 275 5.24 -0.97 6.52
N GLU A 276 5.70 -1.85 7.41
CA GLU A 276 6.97 -1.65 8.09
C GLU A 276 8.14 -1.97 7.15
N GLN A 277 9.08 -1.03 7.07
CA GLN A 277 10.27 -1.16 6.24
C GLN A 277 11.28 -2.09 6.91
N GLY A 278 11.90 -2.99 6.13
CA GLY A 278 12.83 -3.99 6.65
C GLY A 278 14.02 -3.37 7.38
N GLU A 279 14.54 -2.28 6.82
CA GLU A 279 15.61 -1.46 7.40
C GLU A 279 15.23 -0.79 8.73
N MET A 280 13.93 -0.65 9.03
CA MET A 280 13.41 -0.05 10.26
C MET A 280 13.01 -1.06 11.34
N ILE A 281 12.91 -2.35 11.01
CA ILE A 281 12.43 -3.38 11.96
C ILE A 281 13.26 -3.40 13.24
N ARG A 282 14.60 -3.36 13.12
CA ARG A 282 15.49 -3.34 14.29
C ARG A 282 15.22 -2.14 15.19
N PHE A 283 14.95 -0.97 14.62
CA PHE A 283 14.75 0.27 15.38
C PHE A 283 13.36 0.38 15.99
N LYS A 284 12.36 -0.32 15.45
CA LYS A 284 10.97 -0.29 15.95
C LYS A 284 10.59 -1.49 16.81
N PHE A 285 11.22 -2.65 16.60
CA PHE A 285 10.83 -3.92 17.22
C PHE A 285 12.01 -4.78 17.67
N GLY A 286 13.24 -4.25 17.64
CA GLY A 286 14.46 -5.03 17.93
C GLY A 286 14.60 -5.46 19.40
N LEU A 287 13.91 -4.78 20.32
CA LEU A 287 13.83 -5.12 21.74
C LEU A 287 12.37 -5.01 22.21
N PRO A 288 11.94 -5.80 23.21
CA PRO A 288 10.57 -5.76 23.73
C PRO A 288 10.11 -4.35 24.14
N ASP A 289 10.92 -3.62 24.92
CA ASP A 289 10.57 -2.26 25.39
C ASP A 289 10.40 -1.26 24.25
N ILE A 290 11.23 -1.39 23.20
CA ILE A 290 11.13 -0.57 21.98
C ILE A 290 9.87 -0.93 21.21
N ALA A 291 9.56 -2.23 21.08
CA ALA A 291 8.35 -2.70 20.42
C ALA A 291 7.09 -2.20 21.13
N GLU A 292 7.05 -2.27 22.46
CA GLU A 292 5.96 -1.74 23.28
C GLU A 292 5.79 -0.24 23.08
N GLN A 293 6.87 0.54 23.17
CA GLN A 293 6.83 1.98 22.93
C GLN A 293 6.29 2.31 21.53
N ASN A 294 6.73 1.58 20.51
CA ASN A 294 6.28 1.80 19.13
C ASN A 294 4.79 1.44 18.96
N LEU A 295 4.32 0.34 19.55
CA LEU A 295 2.90 -0.03 19.53
C LEU A 295 2.03 0.97 20.30
N ASN A 296 2.51 1.49 21.43
CA ASN A 296 1.84 2.55 22.19
C ASN A 296 1.71 3.85 21.38
N LEU A 297 2.76 4.22 20.64
CA LEU A 297 2.71 5.39 19.74
C LEU A 297 1.68 5.21 18.63
N TYR A 298 1.57 4.01 18.04
CA TYR A 298 0.53 3.72 17.06
C TYR A 298 -0.86 3.78 17.66
N LEU A 299 -1.07 3.13 18.81
CA LEU A 299 -2.36 3.13 19.48
C LEU A 299 -2.82 4.56 19.83
N ALA A 300 -1.93 5.36 20.44
CA ALA A 300 -2.22 6.75 20.79
C ALA A 300 -2.59 7.58 19.55
N ALA A 301 -1.78 7.50 18.49
CA ALA A 301 -2.02 8.26 17.27
C ALA A 301 -3.31 7.87 16.56
N VAL A 302 -3.64 6.58 16.53
CA VAL A 302 -4.89 6.08 15.91
C VAL A 302 -6.11 6.53 16.70
N LEU A 303 -6.06 6.44 18.04
CA LEU A 303 -7.14 6.91 18.89
C LEU A 303 -7.35 8.43 18.75
N GLU A 304 -6.27 9.21 18.80
CA GLU A 304 -6.32 10.66 18.65
C GLU A 304 -6.79 11.07 17.25
N ALA A 305 -6.25 10.51 16.16
CA ALA A 305 -6.71 10.80 14.81
C ALA A 305 -8.18 10.44 14.57
N THR A 306 -8.69 9.43 15.28
CA THR A 306 -10.08 8.99 15.18
C THR A 306 -11.04 9.91 15.94
N LEU A 307 -10.66 10.33 17.16
CA LEU A 307 -11.53 11.11 18.05
C LEU A 307 -11.36 12.62 17.89
N LEU A 308 -10.17 13.06 17.48
CA LEU A 308 -9.74 14.46 17.33
C LEU A 308 -9.11 14.66 15.94
N PRO A 309 -9.88 14.52 14.85
CA PRO A 309 -9.34 14.64 13.50
C PRO A 309 -8.77 16.05 13.25
N PRO A 310 -7.74 16.18 12.40
CA PRO A 310 -7.16 17.48 12.07
C PRO A 310 -8.20 18.38 11.36
N PRO A 311 -8.04 19.72 11.41
CA PRO A 311 -8.92 20.61 10.66
C PRO A 311 -8.75 20.38 9.14
N PRO A 312 -9.85 20.47 8.35
CA PRO A 312 -9.74 20.43 6.90
C PRO A 312 -8.96 21.66 6.41
N PRO A 313 -8.17 21.54 5.32
CA PRO A 313 -7.39 22.67 4.82
C PRO A 313 -8.29 23.76 4.24
N GLN A 314 -7.90 25.01 4.45
CA GLN A 314 -8.57 26.17 3.88
C GLN A 314 -8.47 26.17 2.34
N PRO A 315 -9.45 26.75 1.62
CA PRO A 315 -9.41 26.81 0.15
C PRO A 315 -8.09 27.40 -0.40
N ALA A 316 -7.57 28.47 0.22
CA ALA A 316 -6.31 29.08 -0.17
C ALA A 316 -5.11 28.12 -0.03
N TRP A 317 -5.09 27.27 1.00
CA TRP A 317 -4.03 26.27 1.19
C TRP A 317 -4.10 25.15 0.14
N ARG A 318 -5.31 24.78 -0.31
CA ARG A 318 -5.49 23.84 -1.41
C ARG A 318 -4.97 24.42 -2.73
N THR A 319 -5.35 25.65 -3.06
CA THR A 319 -4.86 26.36 -4.24
C THR A 319 -3.33 26.49 -4.22
N MET A 320 -2.75 26.82 -3.06
CA MET A 320 -1.30 26.84 -2.87
C MET A 320 -0.68 25.47 -3.16
N MET A 321 -1.23 24.40 -2.58
CA MET A 321 -0.69 23.05 -2.80
C MET A 321 -0.84 22.57 -4.25
N ASP A 322 -1.93 22.92 -4.94
CA ASP A 322 -2.10 22.61 -6.37
C ASP A 322 -1.01 23.29 -7.21
N GLN A 323 -0.72 24.57 -6.95
CA GLN A 323 0.35 25.30 -7.64
C GLN A 323 1.74 24.75 -7.31
N MET A 324 2.05 24.54 -6.02
CA MET A 324 3.32 23.97 -5.57
C MET A 324 3.54 22.55 -6.13
N ALA A 325 2.48 21.74 -6.22
CA ALA A 325 2.55 20.43 -6.85
C ALA A 325 2.88 20.54 -8.34
N GLY A 326 2.23 21.45 -9.08
CA GLY A 326 2.54 21.69 -10.50
C GLY A 326 3.98 22.18 -10.74
N ASP A 327 4.43 23.12 -9.93
CA ASP A 327 5.79 23.65 -9.97
C ASP A 327 6.83 22.57 -9.65
N GLY A 328 6.59 21.77 -8.60
CA GLY A 328 7.47 20.70 -8.17
C GLY A 328 7.56 19.54 -9.16
N VAL A 329 6.41 19.11 -9.74
CA VAL A 329 6.39 18.05 -10.76
C VAL A 329 7.18 18.44 -11.99
N SER A 330 7.05 19.70 -12.42
CA SER A 330 7.71 20.22 -13.61
C SER A 330 9.23 20.26 -13.39
N ALA A 331 9.68 20.79 -12.25
CA ALA A 331 11.10 20.82 -11.90
C ALA A 331 11.70 19.41 -11.75
N TYR A 332 10.97 18.49 -11.11
CA TYR A 332 11.40 17.11 -10.95
C TYR A 332 11.56 16.39 -12.30
N ARG A 333 10.54 16.49 -13.18
CA ARG A 333 10.57 15.82 -14.49
C ARG A 333 11.56 16.45 -15.46
N ALA A 334 11.78 17.76 -15.38
CA ALA A 334 12.83 18.45 -16.15
C ALA A 334 14.20 17.82 -15.92
N VAL A 335 14.51 17.44 -14.67
CA VAL A 335 15.78 16.78 -14.33
C VAL A 335 15.74 15.27 -14.59
N VAL A 336 14.73 14.56 -14.10
CA VAL A 336 14.75 13.09 -14.06
C VAL A 336 14.34 12.44 -15.38
N ARG A 337 13.51 13.11 -16.19
CA ARG A 337 12.98 12.57 -17.45
C ARG A 337 13.49 13.32 -18.69
N GLU A 338 13.44 14.64 -18.65
CA GLU A 338 13.67 15.47 -19.85
C GLU A 338 15.15 15.73 -20.09
N ASN A 339 15.98 15.75 -19.04
CA ASN A 339 17.43 15.89 -19.19
C ASN A 339 18.04 14.59 -19.75
N PRO A 340 18.60 14.62 -20.98
CA PRO A 340 19.14 13.42 -21.63
C PRO A 340 20.37 12.84 -20.92
N GLU A 341 21.11 13.66 -20.17
CA GLU A 341 22.33 13.25 -19.46
C GLU A 341 22.02 12.62 -18.09
N PHE A 342 20.78 12.71 -17.61
CA PHE A 342 20.43 12.31 -16.24
C PHE A 342 20.67 10.82 -15.98
N VAL A 343 20.31 9.96 -16.93
CA VAL A 343 20.47 8.49 -16.75
C VAL A 343 21.95 8.11 -16.69
N GLU A 344 22.78 8.78 -17.49
CA GLU A 344 24.23 8.56 -17.47
C GLU A 344 24.82 9.06 -16.15
N TYR A 345 24.51 10.30 -15.75
CA TYR A 345 24.91 10.87 -14.47
C TYR A 345 24.49 9.98 -13.30
N PHE A 346 23.24 9.53 -13.25
CA PHE A 346 22.74 8.65 -12.19
C PHE A 346 23.54 7.36 -12.07
N ARG A 347 23.91 6.74 -13.20
CA ARG A 347 24.69 5.49 -13.21
C ARG A 347 26.15 5.69 -12.82
N GLN A 348 26.73 6.85 -13.11
CA GLN A 348 28.12 7.17 -12.78
C GLN A 348 28.27 7.69 -11.35
N ALA A 349 27.33 8.53 -10.90
CA ALA A 349 27.39 9.21 -9.61
C ALA A 349 26.85 8.35 -8.46
N THR A 350 26.12 7.27 -8.74
CA THR A 350 25.54 6.39 -7.70
C THR A 350 25.91 4.94 -7.93
N PRO A 351 25.93 4.09 -6.88
CA PRO A 351 26.24 2.67 -7.02
C PRO A 351 25.04 1.84 -7.52
N GLU A 352 24.12 2.41 -8.32
CA GLU A 352 22.90 1.70 -8.76
C GLU A 352 23.21 0.37 -9.45
N GLN A 353 24.24 0.35 -10.30
CA GLN A 353 24.61 -0.84 -11.05
C GLN A 353 25.19 -1.92 -10.15
N GLU A 354 26.06 -1.53 -9.21
CA GLU A 354 26.70 -2.41 -8.24
C GLU A 354 25.65 -2.99 -7.29
N LEU A 355 24.70 -2.17 -6.82
CA LEU A 355 23.60 -2.61 -5.96
C LEU A 355 22.74 -3.70 -6.59
N GLY A 356 22.56 -3.67 -7.92
CA GLY A 356 21.87 -4.71 -8.67
C GLY A 356 22.68 -6.01 -8.85
N ARG A 357 24.01 -5.95 -8.75
CA ARG A 357 24.93 -7.09 -8.91
C ARG A 357 25.25 -7.79 -7.59
N LEU A 358 25.22 -7.05 -6.49
CA LEU A 358 25.50 -7.59 -5.17
C LEU A 358 24.32 -8.45 -4.65
N PRO A 359 24.59 -9.50 -3.86
CA PRO A 359 23.56 -10.37 -3.28
C PRO A 359 22.86 -9.71 -2.08
N LEU A 360 22.34 -8.49 -2.26
CA LEU A 360 21.70 -7.69 -1.21
C LEU A 360 20.20 -7.96 -1.08
N GLY A 361 19.54 -8.39 -2.15
CA GLY A 361 18.10 -8.61 -2.17
C GLY A 361 17.69 -9.75 -3.08
N SER A 362 16.52 -10.34 -2.81
CA SER A 362 15.95 -11.45 -3.58
C SER A 362 15.26 -11.03 -4.88
N ARG A 363 15.12 -9.72 -5.13
CA ARG A 363 14.38 -9.18 -6.28
C ARG A 363 15.31 -8.46 -7.25
N PRO A 364 15.08 -8.58 -8.57
CA PRO A 364 15.82 -7.80 -9.55
C PRO A 364 15.51 -6.30 -9.39
N ALA A 365 16.54 -5.46 -9.58
CA ALA A 365 16.45 -4.00 -9.38
C ALA A 365 15.50 -3.31 -10.39
N LYS A 366 15.35 -3.86 -11.59
CA LYS A 366 14.49 -3.34 -12.66
C LYS A 366 13.36 -4.29 -13.00
N ARG A 367 12.26 -3.74 -13.53
CA ARG A 367 11.14 -4.53 -14.07
C ARG A 367 11.39 -5.00 -15.50
N ARG A 368 12.09 -4.19 -16.31
CA ARG A 368 12.52 -4.42 -17.71
C ARG A 368 13.82 -3.63 -17.97
N GLU A 369 14.49 -3.85 -19.10
CA GLU A 369 15.56 -2.94 -19.52
C GLU A 369 14.99 -1.54 -19.85
N GLY A 370 15.66 -0.47 -19.42
CA GLY A 370 15.21 0.90 -19.65
C GLY A 370 15.85 1.98 -18.76
N GLY A 371 15.27 3.18 -18.81
CA GLY A 371 15.63 4.35 -17.99
C GLY A 371 15.06 4.29 -16.57
N VAL A 372 14.93 5.45 -15.90
CA VAL A 372 14.48 5.57 -14.50
C VAL A 372 13.07 5.00 -14.28
N GLU A 373 12.22 5.02 -15.30
CA GLU A 373 10.85 4.48 -15.28
C GLU A 373 10.84 2.96 -15.02
N SER A 374 11.84 2.24 -15.54
CA SER A 374 12.01 0.79 -15.36
C SER A 374 12.56 0.39 -13.99
N LEU A 375 13.15 1.36 -13.26
CA LEU A 375 13.75 1.15 -11.96
C LEU A 375 12.69 1.13 -10.86
N ARG A 376 12.80 0.17 -9.94
CA ARG A 376 11.92 0.09 -8.76
C ARG A 376 12.25 1.22 -7.77
N ALA A 377 11.27 1.62 -6.96
CA ALA A 377 11.46 2.70 -6.00
C ALA A 377 12.55 2.43 -4.93
N ILE A 378 12.77 1.17 -4.53
CA ILE A 378 13.79 0.83 -3.53
C ILE A 378 15.22 1.11 -4.08
N PRO A 379 15.65 0.51 -5.21
CA PRO A 379 16.94 0.85 -5.83
C PRO A 379 17.11 2.35 -6.10
N TRP A 380 16.04 3.02 -6.56
CA TRP A 380 16.06 4.47 -6.79
C TRP A 380 16.47 5.26 -5.54
N ILE A 381 15.76 5.07 -4.43
CA ILE A 381 16.06 5.79 -3.19
C ILE A 381 17.39 5.33 -2.59
N PHE A 382 17.67 4.02 -2.63
CA PHE A 382 18.86 3.46 -2.00
C PHE A 382 20.14 3.95 -2.65
N ALA A 383 20.19 4.03 -3.99
CA ALA A 383 21.34 4.53 -4.73
C ALA A 383 21.72 5.97 -4.33
N TRP A 384 20.75 6.89 -4.31
CA TRP A 384 20.98 8.28 -3.88
C TRP A 384 21.23 8.45 -2.37
N THR A 385 20.84 7.46 -1.57
CA THR A 385 21.15 7.46 -0.13
C THR A 385 22.63 7.16 0.11
N GLN A 386 23.23 6.27 -0.69
CA GLN A 386 24.66 5.93 -0.56
C GLN A 386 25.56 7.13 -0.82
N THR A 387 25.19 8.01 -1.76
CA THR A 387 25.98 9.16 -2.17
C THR A 387 25.72 10.41 -1.33
N ARG A 388 24.83 10.31 -0.33
CA ARG A 388 24.41 11.40 0.55
C ARG A 388 23.81 12.61 -0.17
N LEU A 389 23.49 12.51 -1.46
CA LEU A 389 22.77 13.56 -2.17
C LEU A 389 21.27 13.56 -1.83
N MET A 390 20.69 12.39 -1.56
CA MET A 390 19.27 12.24 -1.21
C MET A 390 18.29 12.84 -2.24
N LEU A 391 18.71 12.98 -3.51
CA LEU A 391 18.00 13.66 -4.59
C LEU A 391 16.49 13.33 -4.66
N PRO A 392 16.04 12.06 -4.57
CA PRO A 392 14.63 11.70 -4.69
C PRO A 392 13.71 12.31 -3.65
N ALA A 393 14.26 12.73 -2.52
CA ALA A 393 13.48 13.15 -1.37
C ALA A 393 13.22 14.67 -1.34
N TRP A 394 14.07 15.48 -1.98
CA TRP A 394 13.96 16.94 -1.99
C TRP A 394 13.79 17.58 -3.37
N LEU A 395 14.20 16.91 -4.46
CA LEU A 395 14.15 17.49 -5.80
C LEU A 395 12.72 17.97 -6.16
N GLY A 396 12.62 19.23 -6.56
CA GLY A 396 11.36 19.91 -6.89
C GLY A 396 10.75 20.72 -5.74
N TRP A 397 11.17 20.49 -4.50
CA TRP A 397 10.78 21.38 -3.39
C TRP A 397 11.37 22.77 -3.54
N GLU A 398 12.61 22.90 -4.05
CA GLU A 398 13.21 24.22 -4.22
C GLU A 398 12.39 25.09 -5.18
N ALA A 399 11.96 24.54 -6.31
CA ALA A 399 11.16 25.25 -7.29
C ALA A 399 9.76 25.59 -6.74
N ALA A 400 9.10 24.64 -6.08
CA ALA A 400 7.78 24.84 -5.50
C ALA A 400 7.75 25.94 -4.45
N LEU A 401 8.74 25.96 -3.53
CA LEU A 401 8.83 26.97 -2.47
C LEU A 401 9.30 28.32 -3.00
N SER A 402 10.32 28.35 -3.86
CA SER A 402 10.89 29.61 -4.37
C SER A 402 9.87 30.38 -5.18
N LYS A 403 9.14 29.70 -6.08
CA LYS A 403 8.09 30.35 -6.88
C LYS A 403 6.92 30.85 -6.03
N ALA A 404 6.54 30.13 -4.96
CA ALA A 404 5.52 30.61 -4.03
C ALA A 404 5.97 31.89 -3.30
N LEU A 405 7.25 31.97 -2.92
CA LEU A 405 7.82 33.19 -2.34
C LEU A 405 7.89 34.35 -3.36
N GLU A 406 8.26 34.08 -4.61
CA GLU A 406 8.26 35.06 -5.70
C GLU A 406 6.87 35.61 -6.00
N ARG A 407 5.82 34.80 -5.83
CA ARG A 407 4.41 35.22 -5.93
C ARG A 407 3.92 36.04 -4.72
N GLY A 408 4.76 36.25 -3.70
CA GLY A 408 4.41 36.97 -2.49
C GLY A 408 3.58 36.16 -1.49
N GLU A 409 3.59 34.83 -1.58
CA GLU A 409 2.70 33.94 -0.82
C GLU A 409 3.35 33.42 0.48
N GLY A 410 4.43 34.04 0.94
CA GLY A 410 5.21 33.62 2.11
C GLY A 410 4.40 33.57 3.41
N GLU A 411 3.48 34.51 3.62
CA GLU A 411 2.59 34.49 4.80
C GLU A 411 1.66 33.27 4.80
N VAL A 412 1.16 32.86 3.63
CA VAL A 412 0.29 31.67 3.50
C VAL A 412 1.08 30.40 3.82
N LEU A 413 2.32 30.30 3.33
CA LEU A 413 3.22 29.17 3.67
C LEU A 413 3.49 29.09 5.18
N ALA A 414 3.73 30.23 5.83
CA ALA A 414 3.93 30.28 7.27
C ALA A 414 2.67 29.84 8.03
N GLN A 415 1.48 30.28 7.61
CA GLN A 415 0.21 29.83 8.17
C GLN A 415 -0.01 28.32 7.98
N MET A 416 0.29 27.77 6.80
CA MET A 416 0.18 26.34 6.53
C MET A 416 1.11 25.53 7.44
N ARG A 417 2.36 25.97 7.64
CA ARG A 417 3.33 25.32 8.54
C ARG A 417 2.85 25.32 9.98
N GLU A 418 2.24 26.42 10.42
CA GLU A 418 1.76 26.56 11.79
C GLU A 418 0.41 25.87 12.03
N GLN A 419 -0.52 25.86 11.08
CA GLN A 419 -1.90 25.48 11.34
C GLN A 419 -2.34 24.18 10.65
N TRP A 420 -1.55 23.65 9.71
CA TRP A 420 -1.91 22.45 8.97
C TRP A 420 -0.94 21.29 9.22
N PRO A 421 -1.33 20.27 10.01
CA PRO A 421 -0.47 19.13 10.36
C PRO A 421 0.13 18.40 9.16
N PHE A 422 -0.60 18.32 8.04
CA PHE A 422 -0.10 17.76 6.79
C PHE A 422 1.11 18.53 6.29
N PHE A 423 0.98 19.83 6.05
CA PHE A 423 2.06 20.64 5.49
C PHE A 423 3.25 20.71 6.45
N ARG A 424 2.97 20.86 7.75
CA ARG A 424 3.98 20.80 8.81
C ARG A 424 4.80 19.51 8.70
N THR A 425 4.17 18.34 8.71
CA THR A 425 4.86 17.05 8.65
C THR A 425 5.67 16.88 7.35
N ARG A 426 5.23 17.47 6.23
CA ARG A 426 6.00 17.44 4.97
C ARG A 426 7.28 18.26 5.06
N ILE A 427 7.22 19.46 5.65
CA ILE A 427 8.41 20.27 5.89
C ILE A 427 9.36 19.59 6.88
N ASP A 428 8.86 18.99 7.98
CA ASP A 428 9.71 18.25 8.93
C ASP A 428 10.46 17.09 8.27
N MET A 429 9.78 16.39 7.36
CA MET A 429 10.40 15.30 6.61
C MET A 429 11.50 15.82 5.67
N LEU A 430 11.27 16.96 5.01
CA LEU A 430 12.26 17.61 4.15
C LEU A 430 13.48 18.05 4.97
N GLU A 431 13.28 18.73 6.10
CA GLU A 431 14.34 19.15 7.02
C GLU A 431 15.18 17.96 7.50
N MET A 432 14.55 16.86 7.91
CA MET A 432 15.26 15.66 8.36
C MET A 432 16.10 15.02 7.25
N VAL A 433 15.59 14.97 6.02
CA VAL A 433 16.33 14.43 4.86
C VAL A 433 17.53 15.32 4.55
N LEU A 434 17.33 16.65 4.53
CA LEU A 434 18.41 17.60 4.28
C LEU A 434 19.48 17.54 5.36
N ALA A 435 19.11 17.32 6.63
CA ALA A 435 20.06 17.08 7.72
C ALA A 435 20.90 15.80 7.56
N LYS A 436 20.44 14.83 6.74
CA LYS A 436 21.19 13.62 6.39
C LYS A 436 21.96 13.75 5.07
N ALA A 437 21.66 14.77 4.27
CA ALA A 437 22.39 15.03 3.05
C ALA A 437 23.77 15.62 3.37
N ASP A 438 24.75 15.33 2.52
CA ASP A 438 26.11 15.83 2.68
C ASP A 438 26.65 16.20 1.29
N ALA A 439 26.74 17.51 1.03
CA ALA A 439 27.13 18.04 -0.27
C ALA A 439 28.62 17.84 -0.58
N ASP A 440 29.47 17.73 0.45
CA ASP A 440 30.90 17.50 0.27
C ASP A 440 31.15 16.04 -0.12
N ILE A 441 30.45 15.09 0.53
CA ILE A 441 30.47 13.68 0.12
C ILE A 441 29.87 13.50 -1.27
N ALA A 442 28.77 14.17 -1.59
CA ALA A 442 28.13 14.03 -2.90
C ALA A 442 28.95 14.63 -4.06
N ARG A 443 29.88 15.57 -3.75
CA ARG A 443 30.79 16.17 -4.73
C ARG A 443 32.04 15.34 -4.97
N LEU A 444 32.51 14.62 -3.95
CA LEU A 444 33.65 13.70 -4.02
C LEU A 444 33.35 12.53 -4.96
#